data_AF-A0A2R5L0G7-F1
#
_entry.id   AF-A0A2R5L0G7-F1
#
_cell.length_a   1.000
_cell.length_b   1.000
_cell.length_c   1.000
_cell.angle_alpha   90.00
_cell.angle_beta   90.00
_cell.angle_gamma   90.00
#
_symmetry.space_group_name_H-M   'P 1'
#
loop_
_entity.id
_entity.type
_entity.pdbx_description
1 polymer ?
#
loop_
_entity_poly.entity_id
_entity_poly.type
_entity_poly.pdbx_seq_one_letter_code
_entity_poly.pdbx_strand_id
1 'polypeptide(L)'
;KRESGGVKSSVYRYYMQASGDWLAAVVLLLSMFLYTAIRIFSVIWQQWWLDAGDGLMQERLANQSLWNSTDLMSDEQLRGDISQHPDLYVFQGVHFGLFLAVIITGLLKGYVAIYTLTKGSRRLHNTMFKSILRAPTSFFDVTPTSRIITRFSKDIDEMDYRIPTFFDMLVQSIFFITASALLVCFFFPYFSIVLVIVGVVFAVLGRMLGNGVKEFKRLESTQKSPVVQSIVSCISG
;
A
#
# COMPACT_ATOMS: atom_id res chain seq x y z
N LYS A 1 -26.34 21.15 -6.54
CA LYS A 1 -25.35 20.99 -7.64
C LYS A 1 -24.29 19.98 -7.18
N ARG A 2 -24.15 18.83 -7.85
CA ARG A 2 -22.98 17.95 -7.63
C ARG A 2 -21.76 18.67 -8.19
N GLU A 3 -20.68 18.81 -7.40
CA GLU A 3 -19.41 19.32 -7.92
C GLU A 3 -18.85 18.30 -8.91
N SER A 4 -18.79 18.67 -10.20
CA SER A 4 -18.16 17.86 -11.25
C SER A 4 -16.69 18.25 -11.34
N GLY A 5 -15.83 17.52 -10.63
CA GLY A 5 -14.38 17.73 -10.61
C GLY A 5 -13.69 16.73 -9.68
N GLY A 6 -12.35 16.63 -9.78
CA GLY A 6 -11.56 15.88 -8.81
C GLY A 6 -11.73 16.44 -7.40
N VAL A 7 -11.52 15.61 -6.38
CA VAL A 7 -11.61 16.04 -4.98
C VAL A 7 -10.58 17.14 -4.72
N LYS A 8 -11.04 18.29 -4.19
CA LYS A 8 -10.17 19.43 -3.88
C LYS A 8 -9.12 19.05 -2.83
N SER A 9 -7.87 19.48 -3.01
CA SER A 9 -6.77 19.23 -2.05
C SER A 9 -7.07 19.75 -0.63
N SER A 10 -7.94 20.75 -0.49
CA SER A 10 -8.39 21.27 0.80
C SER A 10 -9.15 20.24 1.63
N VAL A 11 -9.85 19.30 0.99
CA VAL A 11 -10.61 18.23 1.67
C VAL A 11 -9.66 17.25 2.34
N TYR A 12 -8.59 16.84 1.65
CA TYR A 12 -7.55 15.99 2.22
C TYR A 12 -6.84 16.68 3.40
N ARG A 13 -6.56 17.98 3.28
CA ARG A 13 -5.95 18.76 4.36
C ARG A 13 -6.86 18.85 5.59
N TYR A 14 -8.16 19.06 5.38
CA TYR A 14 -9.13 19.10 6.47
C TYR A 14 -9.23 17.76 7.20
N TYR A 15 -9.28 16.65 6.45
CA TYR A 15 -9.26 15.31 7.03
C TYR A 15 -7.99 15.05 7.85
N MET A 16 -6.84 15.43 7.31
CA MET A 16 -5.54 15.26 7.99
C MET A 16 -5.44 16.10 9.28
N GLN A 17 -5.98 17.33 9.28
CA GLN A 17 -6.09 18.15 10.48
C GLN A 17 -7.02 17.52 11.52
N ALA A 18 -8.15 16.93 11.08
CA ALA A 18 -9.03 16.20 11.98
C ALA A 18 -8.31 15.00 12.63
N SER A 19 -7.51 14.24 11.87
CA SER A 19 -6.86 13.00 12.33
C SER A 19 -5.69 13.16 13.29
N GLY A 20 -4.99 14.30 13.31
CA GLY A 20 -3.91 14.48 14.29
C GLY A 20 -2.88 15.56 13.98
N ASP A 21 -3.28 16.60 13.26
CA ASP A 21 -2.37 17.61 12.71
C ASP A 21 -1.31 17.02 11.76
N TRP A 22 -0.50 17.87 11.15
CA TRP A 22 0.53 17.45 10.17
C TRP A 22 1.53 16.45 10.76
N LEU A 23 1.86 16.58 12.05
CA LEU A 23 2.84 15.72 12.72
C LEU A 23 2.39 14.25 12.74
N ALA A 24 1.12 13.96 13.06
CA ALA A 24 0.63 12.59 13.08
C ALA A 24 0.67 11.95 11.67
N ALA A 25 0.39 12.74 10.63
CA ALA A 25 0.50 12.27 9.26
C ALA A 25 1.95 11.96 8.86
N VAL A 26 2.90 12.81 9.27
CA VAL A 26 4.33 12.54 9.05
C VAL A 26 4.78 11.29 9.81
N VAL A 27 4.39 11.13 11.08
CA VAL A 27 4.72 9.92 11.86
C VAL A 27 4.12 8.67 11.23
N LEU A 28 2.88 8.72 10.74
CA LEU A 28 2.25 7.61 10.02
C LEU A 28 3.04 7.27 8.75
N LEU A 29 3.37 8.27 7.92
CA LEU A 29 4.14 8.07 6.70
C LEU A 29 5.54 7.51 6.97
N LEU A 30 6.24 8.03 7.99
CA LEU A 30 7.55 7.53 8.41
C LEU A 30 7.47 6.08 8.90
N SER A 31 6.42 5.72 9.65
CA SER A 31 6.21 4.34 10.11
C SER A 31 5.94 3.38 8.94
N MET A 32 5.19 3.81 7.92
CA MET A 32 4.95 3.04 6.69
C MET A 32 6.23 2.87 5.86
N PHE A 33 7.03 3.94 5.75
CA PHE A 33 8.31 3.91 5.07
C PHE A 33 9.29 2.95 5.76
N LEU A 34 9.44 3.07 7.08
CA LEU A 34 10.34 2.22 7.87
C LEU A 34 9.97 0.73 7.75
N TYR A 35 8.68 0.40 7.87
CA TYR A 35 8.19 -0.96 7.67
C TYR A 35 8.54 -1.51 6.28
N THR A 36 8.31 -0.70 5.24
CA THR A 36 8.60 -1.11 3.86
C THR A 36 10.10 -1.25 3.61
N ALA A 37 10.92 -0.34 4.15
CA ALA A 37 12.38 -0.37 4.02
C ALA A 37 12.98 -1.62 4.66
N ILE A 38 12.60 -1.97 5.90
CA ILE A 38 13.10 -3.18 6.58
C ILE A 38 12.65 -4.43 5.82
N ARG A 39 11.41 -4.45 5.31
CA ARG A 39 10.91 -5.57 4.50
C ARG A 39 11.74 -5.76 3.22
N ILE A 40 12.06 -4.69 2.50
CA ILE A 40 12.91 -4.75 1.30
C ILE A 40 14.32 -5.20 1.66
N PHE A 41 14.90 -4.63 2.71
CA PHE A 41 16.22 -5.02 3.19
C PHE A 41 16.29 -6.50 3.57
N SER A 42 15.26 -7.02 4.24
CA SER A 42 15.15 -8.45 4.59
C SER A 42 15.18 -9.35 3.35
N VAL A 43 14.47 -8.96 2.28
CA VAL A 43 14.51 -9.69 1.01
C VAL A 43 15.89 -9.64 0.37
N ILE A 44 16.55 -8.47 0.35
CA ILE A 44 17.91 -8.33 -0.20
C ILE A 44 18.90 -9.17 0.60
N TRP A 45 18.82 -9.13 1.94
CA TRP A 45 19.63 -9.96 2.82
C TRP A 45 19.45 -11.45 2.53
N GLN A 46 18.20 -11.90 2.36
CA GLN A 46 17.92 -13.29 2.02
C GLN A 46 18.55 -13.68 0.68
N GLN A 47 18.45 -12.84 -0.36
CA GLN A 47 19.12 -13.10 -1.64
C GLN A 47 20.64 -13.17 -1.49
N TRP A 48 21.23 -12.25 -0.72
CA TRP A 48 22.67 -12.25 -0.47
C TRP A 48 23.14 -13.52 0.26
N TRP A 49 22.37 -13.99 1.25
CA TRP A 49 22.65 -15.24 1.94
C TRP A 49 22.54 -16.45 0.99
N LEU A 50 21.54 -16.49 0.12
CA LEU A 50 21.39 -17.54 -0.90
C LEU A 50 22.56 -17.55 -1.89
N ASP A 51 23.08 -16.37 -2.28
CA ASP A 51 24.21 -16.25 -3.19
C ASP A 51 25.55 -16.60 -2.53
N ALA A 52 25.68 -16.41 -1.21
CA ALA A 52 26.88 -16.79 -0.45
C ALA A 52 27.08 -18.32 -0.38
N GLY A 53 25.99 -19.10 -0.40
CA GLY A 53 26.05 -20.56 -0.42
C GLY A 53 26.81 -21.13 0.79
N ASP A 54 27.75 -22.04 0.53
CA ASP A 54 28.66 -22.60 1.54
C ASP A 54 29.96 -21.80 1.75
N GLY A 55 30.16 -20.70 1.02
CA GLY A 55 31.35 -19.84 1.11
C GLY A 55 32.57 -20.36 0.34
N LEU A 56 32.50 -21.54 -0.30
CA LEU A 56 33.63 -22.15 -1.03
C LEU A 56 33.62 -21.83 -2.53
N MET A 57 32.69 -21.01 -3.00
CA MET A 57 32.50 -20.72 -4.43
C MET A 57 33.80 -20.20 -5.09
N GLN A 58 34.54 -19.34 -4.42
CA GLN A 58 35.78 -18.77 -4.97
C GLN A 58 36.90 -19.81 -5.10
N GLU A 59 36.98 -20.76 -4.17
CA GLU A 59 37.95 -21.86 -4.24
C GLU A 59 37.60 -22.85 -5.36
N ARG A 60 36.31 -23.15 -5.55
CA ARG A 60 35.83 -24.00 -6.65
C ARG A 60 36.12 -23.39 -8.01
N LEU A 61 35.87 -22.09 -8.16
CA LEU A 61 36.20 -21.33 -9.38
C LEU A 61 37.71 -21.36 -9.67
N ALA A 62 38.55 -21.17 -8.65
CA ALA A 62 40.00 -21.22 -8.80
C ALA A 62 40.48 -22.60 -9.24
N ASN A 63 40.00 -23.67 -8.60
CA ASN A 63 40.33 -25.05 -8.97
C ASN A 63 39.90 -25.38 -10.40
N GLN A 64 38.73 -24.91 -10.84
CA GLN A 64 38.26 -25.13 -12.20
C GLN A 64 39.13 -24.41 -13.24
N SER A 65 39.59 -23.19 -12.94
CA SER A 65 40.48 -22.42 -13.82
C SER A 65 41.87 -23.07 -13.99
N LEU A 66 42.34 -23.80 -12.97
CA LEU A 66 43.64 -24.46 -12.98
C LEU A 66 43.69 -25.69 -13.89
N TRP A 67 42.59 -26.42 -14.04
CA TRP A 67 42.58 -27.72 -14.71
C TRP A 67 41.98 -27.71 -16.13
N ASN A 68 41.57 -26.55 -16.65
CA ASN A 68 40.94 -26.38 -17.99
C ASN A 68 39.94 -27.51 -18.33
N SER A 69 39.12 -27.87 -17.33
CA SER A 69 38.17 -28.96 -17.41
C SER A 69 37.05 -28.62 -18.39
N THR A 70 36.72 -29.56 -19.29
CA THR A 70 35.58 -29.41 -20.22
C THR A 70 34.23 -29.47 -19.51
N ASP A 71 34.17 -30.13 -18.35
CA ASP A 71 32.99 -30.15 -17.49
C ASP A 71 33.01 -28.95 -16.55
N LEU A 72 32.33 -27.89 -16.96
CA LEU A 72 32.14 -26.72 -16.12
C LEU A 72 31.10 -27.03 -15.03
N MET A 73 31.44 -26.80 -13.76
CA MET A 73 30.47 -26.89 -12.66
C MET A 73 29.32 -25.91 -12.91
N SER A 74 28.09 -26.33 -12.61
CA SER A 74 26.93 -25.44 -12.67
C SER A 74 26.99 -24.38 -11.56
N ASP A 75 26.31 -23.25 -11.74
CA ASP A 75 26.24 -22.18 -10.73
C ASP A 75 25.75 -22.68 -9.36
N GLU A 76 24.85 -23.66 -9.36
CA GLU A 76 24.34 -24.30 -8.14
C GLU A 76 25.42 -25.15 -7.44
N GLN A 77 26.19 -25.91 -8.21
CA GLN A 77 27.33 -26.68 -7.67
C GLN A 77 28.46 -25.79 -7.17
N LEU A 78 28.67 -24.64 -7.83
CA LEU A 78 29.64 -23.63 -7.41
C LEU A 78 29.25 -23.01 -6.06
N ARG A 79 27.98 -22.64 -5.88
CA ARG A 79 27.45 -22.09 -4.62
C ARG A 79 27.42 -23.11 -3.48
N GLY A 80 27.11 -24.37 -3.80
CA GLY A 80 27.00 -25.45 -2.82
C GLY A 80 25.84 -25.29 -1.84
N ASP A 81 25.86 -26.08 -0.77
CA ASP A 81 24.77 -26.12 0.20
C ASP A 81 24.98 -25.11 1.33
N ILE A 82 24.02 -24.20 1.48
CA ILE A 82 23.99 -23.14 2.51
C ILE A 82 24.17 -23.72 3.92
N SER A 83 23.73 -24.96 4.17
CA SER A 83 23.87 -25.62 5.47
C SER A 83 25.32 -25.86 5.91
N GLN A 84 26.27 -25.84 4.96
CA GLN A 84 27.69 -26.11 5.20
C GLN A 84 28.51 -24.84 5.42
N HIS A 85 27.90 -23.65 5.35
CA HIS A 85 28.62 -22.40 5.54
C HIS A 85 29.23 -22.33 6.96
N PRO A 86 30.53 -22.01 7.13
CA PRO A 86 31.19 -21.98 8.43
C PRO A 86 30.51 -21.03 9.43
N ASP A 87 30.05 -19.87 8.93
CA ASP A 87 29.33 -18.86 9.72
C ASP A 87 27.80 -18.96 9.67
N LEU A 88 27.23 -20.15 9.44
CA LEU A 88 25.77 -20.36 9.28
C LEU A 88 24.94 -19.71 10.40
N TYR A 89 25.38 -19.82 11.65
CA TYR A 89 24.68 -19.25 12.81
C TYR A 89 24.56 -17.73 12.75
N VAL A 90 25.56 -17.04 12.17
CA VAL A 90 25.53 -15.58 12.01
C VAL A 90 24.47 -15.19 10.99
N PHE A 91 24.43 -15.87 9.84
CA PHE A 91 23.42 -15.61 8.80
C PHE A 91 21.99 -15.87 9.30
N GLN A 92 21.78 -16.99 9.99
CA GLN A 92 20.49 -17.32 10.60
C GLN A 92 20.11 -16.29 11.68
N GLY A 93 21.06 -15.88 12.51
CA GLY A 93 20.85 -14.87 13.55
C GLY A 93 20.43 -13.52 12.99
N VAL A 94 21.09 -13.03 11.93
CA VAL A 94 20.72 -11.77 11.27
C VAL A 94 19.35 -11.91 10.60
N HIS A 95 19.07 -13.01 9.89
CA HIS A 95 17.76 -13.23 9.27
C HIS A 95 16.63 -13.26 10.31
N PHE A 96 16.85 -13.93 11.45
CA PHE A 96 15.90 -13.95 12.55
C PHE A 96 15.69 -12.55 13.16
N GLY A 97 16.77 -11.79 13.35
CA GLY A 97 16.69 -10.40 13.81
C GLY A 97 15.90 -9.50 12.86
N LEU A 98 16.10 -9.66 11.55
CA LEU A 98 15.34 -8.93 10.53
C LEU A 98 13.87 -9.33 10.51
N PHE A 99 13.56 -10.63 10.67
CA PHE A 99 12.18 -11.09 10.79
C PHE A 99 11.47 -10.47 12.00
N LEU A 100 12.12 -10.44 13.16
CA LEU A 100 11.60 -9.75 14.35
C LEU A 100 11.42 -8.25 14.10
N ALA A 101 12.38 -7.59 13.43
CA ALA A 101 12.28 -6.18 13.10
C ALA A 101 11.08 -5.88 12.19
N VAL A 102 10.79 -6.73 11.20
CA VAL A 102 9.59 -6.62 10.34
C VAL A 102 8.31 -6.73 11.18
N ILE A 103 8.25 -7.70 12.11
CA ILE A 103 7.08 -7.85 13.01
C ILE A 103 6.90 -6.61 13.87
N ILE A 104 7.95 -6.16 14.56
CA ILE A 104 7.89 -5.02 15.48
C ILE A 104 7.48 -3.75 14.74
N THR A 105 8.10 -3.47 13.59
CA THR A 105 7.75 -2.28 12.80
C THR A 105 6.38 -2.38 12.14
N GLY A 106 5.92 -3.58 11.79
CA GLY A 106 4.55 -3.83 11.33
C GLY A 106 3.51 -3.54 12.42
N LEU A 107 3.77 -4.00 13.65
CA LEU A 107 2.92 -3.70 14.82
C LEU A 107 2.92 -2.21 15.14
N LEU A 108 4.08 -1.55 15.12
CA LEU A 108 4.20 -0.10 15.33
C LEU A 108 3.40 0.68 14.28
N LYS A 109 3.55 0.34 12.99
CA LYS A 109 2.78 0.93 11.90
C LYS A 109 1.28 0.75 12.12
N GLY A 110 0.85 -0.47 12.47
CA GLY A 110 -0.55 -0.77 12.75
C GLY A 110 -1.12 0.05 13.92
N TYR A 111 -0.37 0.14 15.02
CA TYR A 111 -0.74 0.92 16.19
C TYR A 111 -0.88 2.42 15.87
N VAL A 112 0.12 3.01 15.19
CA VAL A 112 0.09 4.42 14.79
C VAL A 112 -1.08 4.72 13.86
N ALA A 113 -1.37 3.81 12.91
CA ALA A 113 -2.49 3.93 11.98
C ALA A 113 -3.83 3.93 12.73
N ILE A 114 -4.08 2.92 13.58
CA ILE A 114 -5.33 2.79 14.35
C ILE A 114 -5.52 3.99 15.28
N TYR A 115 -4.45 4.41 15.97
CA TYR A 115 -4.52 5.56 16.87
C TYR A 115 -4.88 6.86 16.14
N THR A 116 -4.20 7.15 15.03
CA THR A 116 -4.42 8.37 14.22
C THR A 116 -5.83 8.38 13.64
N LEU A 117 -6.27 7.24 13.13
CA LEU A 117 -7.56 7.08 12.50
C LEU A 117 -8.73 7.23 13.49
N THR A 118 -8.65 6.52 14.62
CA THR A 118 -9.68 6.58 15.68
C THR A 118 -9.78 7.99 16.25
N LYS A 119 -8.65 8.68 16.41
CA LYS A 119 -8.63 10.08 16.86
C LYS A 119 -9.31 11.01 15.84
N GLY A 120 -9.08 10.81 14.55
CA GLY A 120 -9.74 11.54 13.47
C GLY A 120 -11.23 11.32 13.40
N SER A 121 -11.64 10.05 13.39
CA SER A 121 -13.03 9.61 13.45
C SER A 121 -13.78 10.30 14.59
N ARG A 122 -13.26 10.21 15.82
CA ARG A 122 -13.88 10.79 17.01
C ARG A 122 -14.02 12.30 16.92
N ARG A 123 -13.01 13.00 16.37
CA ARG A 123 -13.07 14.45 16.17
C ARG A 123 -14.11 14.84 15.12
N LEU A 124 -14.16 14.13 14.00
CA LEU A 124 -15.12 14.42 12.94
C LEU A 124 -16.55 14.13 13.42
N HIS A 125 -16.78 12.97 14.05
CA HIS A 125 -18.05 12.60 14.66
C HIS A 125 -18.53 13.67 15.65
N ASN A 126 -17.66 14.08 16.60
CA ASN A 126 -18.01 15.10 17.59
C ASN A 126 -18.29 16.47 16.95
N THR A 127 -17.57 16.82 15.89
CA THR A 127 -17.80 18.08 15.15
C THR A 127 -19.16 18.05 14.46
N MET A 128 -19.45 16.98 13.72
CA MET A 128 -20.75 16.81 13.06
C MET A 128 -21.90 16.77 14.05
N PHE A 129 -21.73 16.08 15.19
CA PHE A 129 -22.73 16.02 16.25
C PHE A 129 -23.03 17.41 16.84
N LYS A 130 -21.99 18.18 17.17
CA LYS A 130 -22.16 19.56 17.66
C LYS A 130 -22.83 20.48 16.64
N SER A 131 -22.50 20.34 15.36
CA SER A 131 -23.13 21.13 14.29
C SER A 131 -24.63 20.84 14.18
N ILE A 132 -25.05 19.58 14.35
CA ILE A 132 -26.46 19.19 14.29
C ILE A 132 -27.25 19.65 15.50
N LEU A 133 -26.67 19.57 16.71
CA LEU A 133 -27.32 20.11 17.91
C LEU A 133 -27.57 21.63 17.84
N ARG A 134 -26.77 22.35 17.05
CA ARG A 134 -26.90 23.81 16.83
C ARG A 134 -27.69 24.16 15.58
N ALA A 135 -28.17 23.17 14.82
CA ALA A 135 -28.93 23.43 13.61
C ALA A 135 -30.33 23.98 13.94
N PRO A 136 -30.86 24.95 13.18
CA PRO A 136 -32.23 25.42 13.36
C PRO A 136 -33.23 24.30 13.05
N THR A 137 -34.43 24.36 13.62
CA THR A 137 -35.51 23.38 13.35
C THR A 137 -35.81 23.24 11.86
N SER A 138 -35.72 24.34 11.10
CA SER A 138 -35.90 24.35 9.64
C SER A 138 -34.95 23.43 8.87
N PHE A 139 -33.76 23.13 9.43
CA PHE A 139 -32.84 22.15 8.84
C PHE A 139 -33.42 20.73 8.87
N PHE A 140 -34.12 20.38 9.93
CA PHE A 140 -34.72 19.06 10.14
C PHE A 140 -36.02 18.88 9.34
N ASP A 141 -36.73 19.97 9.04
CA ASP A 141 -37.92 19.92 8.16
C ASP A 141 -37.55 19.66 6.70
N VAL A 142 -36.39 20.19 6.26
CA VAL A 142 -35.90 20.04 4.87
C VAL A 142 -35.05 18.78 4.71
N THR A 143 -34.32 18.36 5.75
CA THR A 143 -33.37 17.25 5.66
C THR A 143 -33.94 15.99 6.32
N PRO A 144 -34.23 14.92 5.56
CA PRO A 144 -34.80 13.72 6.15
C PRO A 144 -33.81 13.08 7.13
N THR A 145 -34.32 12.61 8.27
CA THR A 145 -33.53 11.98 9.35
C THR A 145 -32.66 10.82 8.85
N SER A 146 -33.14 10.06 7.85
CA SER A 146 -32.40 8.97 7.21
C SER A 146 -31.06 9.42 6.60
N ARG A 147 -31.00 10.64 6.04
CA ARG A 147 -29.78 11.20 5.46
C ARG A 147 -28.76 11.55 6.53
N ILE A 148 -29.22 12.04 7.67
CA ILE A 148 -28.37 12.33 8.84
C ILE A 148 -27.79 11.01 9.37
N ILE A 149 -28.62 9.98 9.55
CA ILE A 149 -28.15 8.66 10.03
C ILE A 149 -27.13 8.04 9.06
N THR A 150 -27.37 8.13 7.75
CA THR A 150 -26.43 7.62 6.72
C THR A 150 -25.08 8.33 6.80
N ARG A 151 -25.07 9.64 7.09
CA ARG A 151 -23.86 10.44 7.29
C ARG A 151 -23.07 10.02 8.53
N PHE A 152 -23.73 9.62 9.62
CA PHE A 152 -23.07 9.20 10.86
C PHE A 152 -22.61 7.74 10.86
N SER A 153 -23.28 6.89 10.11
CA SER A 153 -22.92 5.47 9.99
C SER A 153 -22.03 5.28 8.76
N LYS A 154 -22.66 5.14 7.59
CA LYS A 154 -22.01 4.72 6.35
C LYS A 154 -20.89 5.65 5.89
N ASP A 155 -21.10 6.97 5.90
CA ASP A 155 -20.10 7.91 5.41
C ASP A 155 -18.88 8.00 6.34
N ILE A 156 -19.08 7.87 7.66
CA ILE A 156 -17.97 7.82 8.64
C ILE A 156 -17.23 6.49 8.51
N ASP A 157 -17.93 5.35 8.45
CA ASP A 157 -17.31 4.02 8.32
C ASP A 157 -16.45 3.91 7.04
N GLU A 158 -16.94 4.44 5.92
CA GLU A 158 -16.19 4.46 4.66
C GLU A 158 -14.92 5.31 4.77
N MET A 159 -15.01 6.44 5.47
CA MET A 159 -13.89 7.34 5.68
C MET A 159 -12.88 6.80 6.70
N ASP A 160 -13.35 6.04 7.69
CA ASP A 160 -12.53 5.50 8.76
C ASP A 160 -11.83 4.21 8.32
N TYR A 161 -12.53 3.30 7.66
CA TYR A 161 -11.92 2.02 7.29
C TYR A 161 -11.38 2.04 5.86
N ARG A 162 -12.24 2.37 4.90
CA ARG A 162 -11.97 2.08 3.48
C ARG A 162 -10.91 2.99 2.88
N ILE A 163 -10.99 4.30 3.14
CA ILE A 163 -10.00 5.27 2.64
C ILE A 163 -8.59 4.97 3.17
N PRO A 164 -8.38 4.77 4.49
CA PRO A 164 -7.05 4.48 5.02
C PRO A 164 -6.50 3.14 4.56
N THR A 165 -7.33 2.10 4.41
CA THR A 165 -6.88 0.81 3.88
C THR A 165 -6.35 0.94 2.45
N PHE A 166 -7.08 1.62 1.56
CA PHE A 166 -6.59 1.85 0.20
C PHE A 166 -5.35 2.75 0.17
N PHE A 167 -5.28 3.75 1.05
CA PHE A 167 -4.12 4.61 1.18
C PHE A 167 -2.87 3.83 1.64
N ASP A 168 -2.99 2.97 2.66
CA ASP A 168 -1.90 2.10 3.12
C ASP A 168 -1.41 1.18 2.00
N MET A 169 -2.34 0.52 1.29
CA MET A 169 -2.01 -0.33 0.13
C MET A 169 -1.30 0.47 -0.98
N LEU A 170 -1.79 1.66 -1.30
CA LEU A 170 -1.22 2.49 -2.36
C LEU A 170 0.19 2.97 -2.01
N VAL A 171 0.39 3.49 -0.81
CA VAL A 171 1.70 3.99 -0.35
C VAL A 171 2.72 2.84 -0.29
N GLN A 172 2.36 1.70 0.28
CA GLN A 172 3.24 0.53 0.33
C GLN A 172 3.57 0.01 -1.08
N SER A 173 2.58 -0.04 -1.97
CA SER A 173 2.80 -0.49 -3.35
C SER A 173 3.74 0.45 -4.10
N ILE A 174 3.58 1.76 -3.96
CA ILE A 174 4.47 2.76 -4.58
C ILE A 174 5.90 2.58 -4.08
N PHE A 175 6.11 2.50 -2.77
CA PHE A 175 7.44 2.32 -2.20
C PHE A 175 8.07 1.01 -2.65
N PHE A 176 7.32 -0.10 -2.61
CA PHE A 176 7.80 -1.40 -3.04
C PHE A 176 8.18 -1.42 -4.52
N ILE A 177 7.29 -0.99 -5.41
CA ILE A 177 7.54 -0.96 -6.86
C ILE A 177 8.74 -0.05 -7.18
N THR A 178 8.82 1.13 -6.55
CA THR A 178 9.92 2.06 -6.79
C THR A 178 11.25 1.47 -6.34
N ALA A 179 11.31 0.88 -5.14
CA ALA A 179 12.53 0.27 -4.64
C ALA A 179 12.96 -0.95 -5.47
N SER A 180 12.01 -1.82 -5.84
CA SER A 180 12.28 -2.96 -6.71
C SER A 180 12.77 -2.53 -8.08
N ALA A 181 12.16 -1.50 -8.69
CA ALA A 181 12.60 -0.96 -9.98
C ALA A 181 14.03 -0.40 -9.89
N LEU A 182 14.34 0.37 -8.84
CA LEU A 182 15.69 0.91 -8.62
C LEU A 182 16.73 -0.21 -8.43
N LEU A 183 16.38 -1.26 -7.68
CA LEU A 183 17.24 -2.42 -7.45
C LEU A 183 17.55 -3.14 -8.77
N VAL A 184 16.53 -3.41 -9.59
CA VAL A 184 16.71 -4.05 -10.90
C VAL A 184 17.55 -3.18 -11.83
N CYS A 185 17.32 -1.87 -11.87
CA CYS A 185 18.15 -0.96 -12.66
C CYS A 185 19.62 -0.93 -12.21
N PHE A 186 19.87 -1.10 -10.92
CA PHE A 186 21.23 -1.13 -10.36
C PHE A 186 21.97 -2.44 -10.70
N PHE A 187 21.34 -3.60 -10.49
CA PHE A 187 21.97 -4.90 -10.72
C PHE A 187 21.96 -5.33 -12.19
N PHE A 188 20.93 -4.96 -12.95
CA PHE A 188 20.72 -5.40 -14.34
C PHE A 188 20.44 -4.19 -15.26
N PRO A 189 21.44 -3.33 -15.54
CA PRO A 189 21.23 -2.09 -16.28
C PRO A 189 20.68 -2.32 -17.69
N TYR A 190 21.08 -3.39 -18.39
CA TYR A 190 20.54 -3.72 -19.72
C TYR A 190 19.05 -4.11 -19.68
N PHE A 191 18.60 -4.73 -18.59
CA PHE A 191 17.19 -5.10 -18.40
C PHE A 191 16.30 -3.86 -18.14
N SER A 192 16.88 -2.73 -17.73
CA SER A 192 16.14 -1.47 -17.49
C SER A 192 15.39 -0.99 -18.74
N ILE A 193 15.91 -1.26 -19.95
CA ILE A 193 15.25 -0.89 -21.21
C ILE A 193 13.89 -1.59 -21.33
N VAL A 194 13.84 -2.89 -21.04
CA VAL A 194 12.60 -3.67 -21.05
C VAL A 194 11.64 -3.16 -19.98
N LEU A 195 12.15 -2.85 -18.79
CA LEU A 195 11.35 -2.28 -17.70
C LEU A 195 10.68 -0.96 -18.09
N VAL A 196 11.40 -0.08 -18.79
CA VAL A 196 10.85 1.20 -19.29
C VAL A 196 9.74 0.96 -20.32
N ILE A 197 9.96 0.06 -21.27
CA ILE A 197 8.94 -0.28 -22.29
C ILE A 197 7.66 -0.81 -21.60
N VAL A 198 7.81 -1.75 -20.68
CA VAL A 198 6.70 -2.31 -19.90
C VAL A 198 6.01 -1.20 -19.08
N GLY A 199 6.78 -0.32 -18.44
CA GLY A 199 6.25 0.83 -17.69
C GLY A 199 5.40 1.77 -18.54
N VAL A 200 5.83 2.06 -19.78
CA VAL A 200 5.06 2.87 -20.74
C VAL A 200 3.76 2.16 -21.12
N VAL A 201 3.80 0.86 -21.43
CA VAL A 201 2.59 0.08 -21.74
C VAL A 201 1.61 0.10 -20.58
N PHE A 202 2.07 -0.14 -19.34
CA PHE A 202 1.23 -0.04 -18.15
C PHE A 202 0.67 1.37 -17.93
N ALA A 203 1.44 2.43 -18.21
CA ALA A 203 0.95 3.80 -18.10
C ALA A 203 -0.16 4.10 -19.13
N VAL A 204 -0.04 3.60 -20.36
CA VAL A 204 -1.07 3.73 -21.40
C VAL A 204 -2.33 2.95 -21.01
N LEU A 205 -2.17 1.68 -20.63
CA LEU A 205 -3.28 0.84 -20.17
C LEU A 205 -3.97 1.45 -18.94
N GLY A 206 -3.21 1.96 -17.98
CA GLY A 206 -3.74 2.62 -16.79
C GLY A 206 -4.58 3.85 -17.13
N ARG A 207 -4.19 4.64 -18.12
CA ARG A 207 -5.00 5.78 -18.61
C ARG A 207 -6.28 5.31 -19.30
N MET A 208 -6.19 4.32 -20.18
CA MET A 208 -7.35 3.78 -20.89
C MET A 208 -8.36 3.15 -19.92
N LEU A 209 -7.89 2.26 -19.05
CA LEU A 209 -8.69 1.61 -18.02
C LEU A 209 -9.24 2.62 -17.02
N GLY A 210 -8.46 3.64 -16.63
CA GLY A 210 -8.93 4.69 -15.74
C GLY A 210 -10.13 5.46 -16.31
N ASN A 211 -10.11 5.75 -17.61
CA ASN A 211 -11.26 6.36 -18.29
C ASN A 211 -12.44 5.39 -18.37
N GLY A 212 -12.18 4.12 -18.69
CA GLY A 212 -13.20 3.07 -18.74
C GLY A 212 -13.89 2.84 -17.38
N VAL A 213 -13.13 2.76 -16.28
CA VAL A 213 -13.66 2.59 -14.92
C VAL A 213 -14.50 3.79 -14.50
N LYS A 214 -14.07 5.02 -14.81
CA LYS A 214 -14.86 6.23 -14.52
C LYS A 214 -16.20 6.20 -15.24
N GLU A 215 -16.18 5.82 -16.52
CA GLU A 215 -17.37 5.74 -17.34
C GLU A 215 -18.29 4.59 -16.92
N PHE A 216 -17.74 3.43 -16.62
CA PHE A 216 -18.48 2.29 -16.08
C PHE A 216 -19.15 2.63 -14.74
N LYS A 217 -18.42 3.31 -13.84
CA LYS A 217 -18.98 3.75 -12.55
C LYS A 217 -20.06 4.83 -12.72
N ARG A 218 -19.95 5.67 -13.76
CA ARG A 218 -21.01 6.61 -14.16
C ARG A 218 -22.24 5.87 -14.65
N LEU A 219 -22.08 4.90 -15.54
CA LEU A 219 -23.16 4.05 -16.06
C LEU A 219 -23.85 3.29 -14.92
N GLU A 220 -23.09 2.66 -14.03
CA GLU A 220 -23.63 1.97 -12.86
C GLU A 220 -24.48 2.92 -11.98
N SER A 221 -23.98 4.14 -11.72
CA SER A 221 -24.73 5.14 -10.96
C SER A 221 -26.01 5.58 -11.66
N THR A 222 -26.01 5.70 -13.00
CA THR A 222 -27.18 6.13 -13.77
C THR A 222 -28.20 5.01 -13.91
N GLN A 223 -27.78 3.74 -14.04
CA GLN A 223 -28.64 2.56 -14.16
C GLN A 223 -29.30 2.15 -12.84
N LYS A 224 -28.64 2.38 -11.69
CA LYS A 224 -29.24 2.09 -10.37
C LYS A 224 -30.44 3.00 -10.05
N SER A 225 -30.44 4.25 -10.52
CA SER A 225 -31.52 5.21 -10.23
C SER A 225 -32.91 4.79 -10.75
N PRO A 226 -33.09 4.42 -12.03
CA PRO A 226 -34.39 4.02 -12.57
C PRO A 226 -34.88 2.70 -11.98
N VAL A 227 -34.00 1.71 -11.74
CA VAL A 227 -34.40 0.44 -11.12
C VAL A 227 -34.95 0.66 -9.71
N VAL A 228 -34.27 1.49 -8.90
CA VAL A 228 -34.76 1.85 -7.56
C VAL A 228 -36.07 2.62 -7.65
N GLN A 229 -36.22 3.53 -8.61
CA GLN A 229 -37.48 4.24 -8.84
C GLN A 229 -38.61 3.30 -9.25
N SER A 230 -38.37 2.35 -10.15
CA SER A 230 -39.36 1.34 -10.57
C SER A 230 -39.83 0.48 -9.41
N ILE A 231 -38.90 0.01 -8.57
CA ILE A 231 -39.25 -0.75 -7.36
C ILE A 231 -40.11 0.10 -6.40
N VAL A 232 -39.74 1.37 -6.20
CA VAL A 232 -40.51 2.28 -5.35
C VAL A 232 -41.92 2.50 -5.93
N SER A 233 -42.05 2.72 -7.24
CA SER A 233 -43.36 2.90 -7.89
C SER A 233 -44.24 1.64 -7.79
N CYS A 234 -43.68 0.43 -7.96
CA CYS A 234 -44.44 -0.81 -7.78
C CYS A 234 -44.90 -1.02 -6.33
N ILE A 235 -44.13 -0.53 -5.35
CA ILE A 235 -44.50 -0.59 -3.93
C ILE A 235 -45.58 0.46 -3.60
N SER A 236 -45.55 1.63 -4.23
CA SER A 236 -46.50 2.71 -3.96
C SER A 236 -47.84 2.59 -4.69
N GLY A 237 -47.96 1.65 -5.63
CA GLY A 237 -49.18 1.43 -6.44
C GLY A 237 -49.08 2.07 -7.82
#